data_AF-A0A847J5I8-F1
#
_entry.id   AF-A0A847J5I8-F1
#
_cell.length_a   1.000
_cell.length_b   1.000
_cell.length_c   1.000
_cell.angle_alpha   90.00
_cell.angle_beta   90.00
_cell.angle_gamma   90.00
#
_symmetry.space_group_name_H-M   'P 1'
#
loop_
_entity.id
_entity.type
_entity.pdbx_description
1 polymer ?
#
loop_
_entity_poly.entity_id
_entity_poly.type
_entity_poly.pdbx_seq_one_letter_code
_entity_poly.pdbx_strand_id
1 'polypeptide(L)'
;MFRLVLNGVTNALEIRKLLWILSDEVIAEAVRKLVNRQILKVDLSAGIMRLSDPIDAIIQKCSSDVYELEIPEAIAPNDNTVIHIQGRSTQQFNTAILEALLPNVNLEFLNNSIDFYISKVGDNSGR
;
A
#
# COMPACT_ATOMS: atom_id res chain seq x y z
N MET A 1 10.28 10.75 12.69
CA MET A 1 9.21 10.12 11.88
C MET A 1 9.10 8.67 12.33
N PHE A 2 7.93 8.22 12.78
CA PHE A 2 7.70 6.82 13.15
C PHE A 2 7.07 6.09 11.95
N ARG A 3 7.65 4.96 11.53
CA ARG A 3 7.14 4.13 10.43
C ARG A 3 6.69 2.80 11.00
N LEU A 4 5.38 2.52 10.92
CA LEU A 4 4.83 1.20 11.25
C LEU A 4 4.95 0.29 10.02
N VAL A 5 5.69 -0.80 10.15
CA VAL A 5 5.82 -1.83 9.11
C VAL A 5 5.09 -3.07 9.61
N LEU A 6 4.04 -3.48 8.90
CA LEU A 6 3.14 -4.54 9.36
C LEU A 6 3.65 -5.95 9.01
N ASN A 7 4.43 -6.17 7.95
CA ASN A 7 5.00 -7.48 7.57
C ASN A 7 4.01 -8.67 7.67
N GLY A 8 2.78 -8.51 7.16
CA GLY A 8 1.76 -9.56 7.19
C GLY A 8 0.93 -9.65 8.48
N VAL A 9 1.19 -8.79 9.47
CA VAL A 9 0.34 -8.64 10.65
C VAL A 9 -0.99 -7.99 10.23
N THR A 10 -2.09 -8.72 10.42
CA THR A 10 -3.44 -8.29 9.99
C THR A 10 -4.43 -8.14 11.14
N ASN A 11 -4.08 -8.53 12.37
CA ASN A 11 -4.97 -8.44 13.53
C ASN A 11 -4.65 -7.25 14.45
N ALA A 12 -5.71 -6.65 15.01
CA ALA A 12 -5.62 -5.46 15.86
C ALA A 12 -4.72 -5.63 17.10
N LEU A 13 -4.70 -6.83 17.70
CA LEU A 13 -3.93 -7.10 18.91
C LEU A 13 -2.41 -7.08 18.63
N GLU A 14 -1.99 -7.66 17.51
CA GLU A 14 -0.59 -7.66 17.07
C GLU A 14 -0.15 -6.27 16.61
N ILE A 15 -1.01 -5.54 15.89
CA ILE A 15 -0.75 -4.13 15.56
C ILE A 15 -0.54 -3.31 16.84
N ARG A 16 -1.40 -3.50 17.86
CA ARG A 16 -1.25 -2.82 19.15
C ARG A 16 0.07 -3.18 19.85
N LYS A 17 0.50 -4.44 19.79
CA LYS A 17 1.81 -4.87 20.33
C LYS A 17 2.97 -4.17 19.64
N LEU A 18 2.89 -3.90 18.33
CA LEU A 18 3.93 -3.14 17.61
C LEU A 18 3.97 -1.66 18.01
N LEU A 19 2.89 -1.14 18.59
CA LEU A 19 2.74 0.25 18.99
C LEU A 19 2.92 0.47 20.50
N TRP A 20 3.44 -0.51 21.24
CA TRP A 20 3.55 -0.51 22.70
C TRP A 20 4.25 0.73 23.31
N ILE A 21 5.13 1.37 22.54
CA ILE A 21 5.87 2.55 22.96
C ILE A 21 5.04 3.85 22.88
N LEU A 22 3.88 3.80 22.24
CA LEU A 22 2.95 4.93 22.08
C LEU A 22 1.85 4.85 23.13
N SER A 23 1.36 6.01 23.59
CA SER A 23 0.21 6.04 24.50
C SER A 23 -1.05 5.52 23.81
N ASP A 24 -2.00 4.99 24.60
CA ASP A 24 -3.28 4.49 24.07
C ASP A 24 -4.02 5.59 23.28
N GLU A 25 -3.91 6.85 23.67
CA GLU A 25 -4.48 8.00 22.95
C GLU A 25 -3.85 8.20 21.57
N VAL A 26 -2.52 8.10 21.47
CA VAL A 26 -1.81 8.20 20.20
C VAL A 26 -2.17 7.03 19.28
N ILE A 27 -2.29 5.82 19.83
CA ILE A 27 -2.72 4.63 19.09
C ILE A 27 -4.14 4.82 18.57
N ALA A 28 -5.08 5.24 19.43
CA ALA A 28 -6.46 5.47 19.06
C ALA A 28 -6.59 6.52 17.95
N GLU A 29 -5.85 7.63 18.06
CA GLU A 29 -5.84 8.67 17.04
C GLU A 29 -5.23 8.19 15.71
N ALA A 30 -4.16 7.40 15.76
CA ALA A 30 -3.57 6.80 14.57
C ALA A 30 -4.53 5.83 13.88
N VAL A 31 -5.18 4.95 14.65
CA VAL A 31 -6.21 4.02 14.15
C VAL A 31 -7.36 4.80 13.51
N ARG A 32 -7.87 5.84 14.18
CA ARG A 32 -8.94 6.70 13.65
C ARG A 32 -8.54 7.33 12.32
N LYS A 33 -7.30 7.80 12.18
CA LYS A 33 -6.78 8.32 10.90
C LYS A 33 -6.75 7.26 9.80
N LEU A 34 -6.34 6.03 10.11
CA LEU A 34 -6.30 4.93 9.14
C LEU A 34 -7.71 4.49 8.70
N VAL A 35 -8.67 4.47 9.61
CA VAL A 35 -10.08 4.19 9.30
C VAL A 35 -10.68 5.30 8.45
N ASN A 36 -10.46 6.57 8.80
CA ASN A 36 -10.95 7.72 8.03
C ASN A 36 -10.37 7.78 6.61
N ARG A 37 -9.15 7.27 6.42
CA ARG A 37 -8.51 7.12 5.10
C ARG A 37 -8.93 5.85 4.36
N GLN A 38 -9.83 5.05 4.93
CA GLN A 38 -10.29 3.78 4.38
C GLN A 38 -9.13 2.78 4.13
N ILE A 39 -8.08 2.83 4.95
CA ILE A 39 -6.97 1.86 4.93
C ILE A 39 -7.31 0.67 5.82
N LEU A 40 -7.90 0.95 6.98
CA LEU A 40 -8.45 -0.05 7.89
C LEU A 40 -9.97 0.00 7.87
N LYS A 41 -10.58 -1.17 8.06
CA LYS A 41 -12.01 -1.29 8.42
C LYS A 41 -12.14 -1.91 9.79
N VAL A 42 -13.20 -1.52 10.49
CA VAL A 42 -13.59 -2.09 11.78
C VAL A 42 -14.70 -3.08 11.56
N ASP A 43 -14.46 -4.34 11.89
CA ASP A 43 -15.50 -5.36 11.96
C ASP A 43 -16.09 -5.33 13.38
N LEU A 44 -17.20 -4.59 13.52
CA LEU A 44 -17.90 -4.45 14.80
C LEU A 44 -18.47 -5.79 15.29
N SER A 45 -18.79 -6.72 14.39
CA SER A 45 -19.38 -8.00 14.75
C SER A 45 -18.35 -8.96 15.36
N ALA A 46 -17.11 -8.91 14.87
CA ALA A 46 -16.00 -9.71 15.37
C ALA A 46 -15.12 -8.96 16.38
N GLY A 47 -15.32 -7.65 16.58
CA GLY A 47 -14.52 -6.83 17.50
C GLY A 47 -13.07 -6.68 17.06
N ILE A 48 -12.80 -6.75 15.75
CA ILE A 48 -11.44 -6.72 15.19
C ILE A 48 -11.29 -5.62 14.14
N MET A 49 -10.05 -5.22 13.91
CA MET A 49 -9.67 -4.35 12.80
C MET A 49 -8.94 -5.17 11.75
N ARG A 50 -9.21 -4.86 10.48
CA ARG A 50 -8.60 -5.49 9.31
C ARG A 50 -8.28 -4.43 8.26
N LEU A 51 -7.48 -4.81 7.26
CA LEU A 51 -7.34 -4.00 6.05
C LEU A 51 -8.71 -3.83 5.37
N SER A 52 -8.91 -2.70 4.73
CA SER A 52 -10.13 -2.45 3.95
C SER A 52 -10.14 -3.30 2.68
N ASP A 53 -11.34 -3.55 2.15
CA ASP A 53 -11.50 -4.36 0.92
C ASP A 53 -10.70 -3.82 -0.27
N PRO A 54 -10.60 -2.49 -0.50
CA PRO A 54 -9.73 -1.94 -1.54
C PRO A 54 -8.25 -2.29 -1.36
N ILE A 55 -7.73 -2.21 -0.13
CA ILE A 55 -6.33 -2.52 0.16
C ILE A 55 -6.06 -4.02 -0.03
N ASP A 56 -6.95 -4.88 0.47
CA ASP A 56 -6.84 -6.33 0.27
C ASP A 56 -6.86 -6.68 -1.22
N ALA A 57 -7.75 -6.06 -2.01
CA ALA A 57 -7.82 -6.27 -3.46
C ALA A 57 -6.53 -5.85 -4.18
N ILE A 58 -5.94 -4.70 -3.83
CA ILE A 58 -4.65 -4.24 -4.36
C ILE A 58 -3.54 -5.27 -4.06
N ILE A 59 -3.45 -5.74 -2.82
CA ILE A 59 -2.44 -6.72 -2.41
C ILE A 59 -2.59 -8.03 -3.21
N GLN A 60 -3.81 -8.53 -3.34
CA GLN A 60 -4.09 -9.75 -4.11
C GLN A 60 -3.71 -9.58 -5.58
N LYS A 61 -4.01 -8.42 -6.17
CA LYS A 61 -3.67 -8.08 -7.55
C LYS A 61 -2.16 -8.04 -7.78
N CYS A 62 -1.43 -7.30 -6.94
CA CYS A 62 0.04 -7.27 -6.98
C CYS A 62 0.70 -8.64 -6.79
N SER A 63 0.05 -9.57 -6.07
CA SER A 63 0.63 -10.90 -5.80
C SER A 63 0.36 -11.93 -6.91
N SER A 64 -0.64 -11.70 -7.76
CA SER A 64 -1.20 -12.75 -8.64
C SER A 64 -0.95 -12.52 -10.12
N ASP A 65 -0.69 -11.28 -10.52
CA ASP A 65 -0.72 -10.88 -11.92
C ASP A 65 0.62 -10.27 -12.37
N VAL A 66 0.99 -10.54 -13.61
CA VAL A 66 2.02 -9.78 -14.33
C VAL A 66 1.32 -8.65 -15.07
N TYR A 67 1.70 -7.41 -14.76
CA TYR A 67 1.14 -6.22 -15.40
C TYR A 67 2.13 -5.66 -16.41
N GLU A 68 1.68 -5.46 -17.64
CA GLU A 68 2.38 -4.61 -18.60
C GLU A 68 2.03 -3.16 -18.30
N LEU A 69 3.01 -2.42 -17.75
CA LEU A 69 2.91 -1.00 -17.52
C LEU A 69 3.76 -0.29 -18.58
N GLU A 70 3.14 0.58 -19.37
CA GLU A 70 3.89 1.52 -20.21
C GLU A 70 4.51 2.61 -19.32
N ILE A 71 5.78 2.41 -18.98
CA ILE A 71 6.54 3.36 -18.17
C ILE A 71 7.36 4.25 -19.12
N PRO A 72 7.25 5.59 -19.03
CA PRO A 72 8.11 6.49 -19.79
C PRO A 72 9.59 6.15 -19.58
N GLU A 73 10.39 6.09 -20.65
CA GLU A 73 11.82 5.73 -20.59
C GLU A 73 12.60 6.58 -19.57
N ALA A 74 12.20 7.83 -19.36
CA ALA A 74 12.82 8.74 -18.40
C ALA A 74 12.74 8.28 -16.93
N ILE A 75 11.82 7.36 -16.60
CA ILE A 75 11.63 6.83 -15.24
C ILE A 75 11.72 5.30 -15.18
N ALA A 76 12.09 4.65 -16.29
CA ALA A 76 12.30 3.21 -16.34
C ALA A 76 13.59 2.83 -15.59
N PRO A 77 13.58 1.80 -14.72
CA PRO A 77 14.80 1.33 -14.06
C PRO A 77 15.76 0.68 -15.07
N ASN A 78 16.99 1.20 -15.12
CA ASN A 78 18.03 0.72 -16.06
C ASN A 78 18.73 -0.57 -15.57
N ASP A 79 18.61 -0.88 -14.28
CA ASP A 79 19.26 -1.97 -13.56
C ASP A 79 18.37 -2.45 -12.39
N ASN A 80 18.94 -3.17 -11.41
CA ASN A 80 18.21 -3.62 -10.22
C ASN A 80 17.86 -2.46 -9.24
N THR A 81 18.02 -1.20 -9.64
CA THR A 81 17.65 -0.06 -8.81
C THR A 81 16.14 -0.04 -8.59
N VAL A 82 15.76 0.15 -7.33
CA VAL A 82 14.38 0.41 -6.94
C VAL A 82 14.13 1.92 -7.08
N ILE A 83 13.29 2.29 -8.05
CA ILE A 83 12.89 3.68 -8.26
C ILE A 83 11.66 3.98 -7.41
N HIS A 84 11.78 4.99 -6.55
CA HIS A 84 10.66 5.60 -5.85
C HIS A 84 10.20 6.83 -6.63
N ILE A 85 8.92 6.89 -6.99
CA ILE A 85 8.40 8.00 -7.78
C ILE A 85 7.97 9.14 -6.85
N GLN A 86 8.72 10.24 -6.89
CA GLN A 86 8.51 11.41 -6.04
C GLN A 86 8.18 12.67 -6.87
N GLY A 87 7.42 13.60 -6.28
CA GLY A 87 7.12 14.92 -6.84
C GLY A 87 5.70 15.06 -7.40
N ARG A 88 5.47 16.08 -8.23
CA ARG A 88 4.13 16.37 -8.81
C ARG A 88 3.61 15.22 -9.68
N SER A 89 4.50 14.40 -10.22
CA SER A 89 4.16 13.22 -11.03
C SER A 89 3.70 12.02 -10.20
N THR A 90 3.97 11.97 -8.89
CA THR A 90 3.61 10.83 -8.03
C THR A 90 2.11 10.57 -8.02
N GLN A 91 1.28 11.62 -7.92
CA GLN A 91 -0.17 11.45 -7.88
C GLN A 91 -0.70 10.87 -9.19
N GLN A 92 -0.25 11.39 -10.34
CA GLN A 92 -0.66 10.90 -11.66
C GLN A 92 -0.23 9.44 -11.85
N PHE A 93 0.98 9.12 -11.41
CA PHE A 93 1.53 7.79 -11.50
C PHE A 93 0.81 6.78 -10.59
N ASN A 94 0.53 7.17 -9.34
CA ASN A 94 -0.26 6.37 -8.40
C ASN A 94 -1.66 6.10 -8.96
N THR A 95 -2.33 7.12 -9.52
CA THR A 95 -3.63 6.92 -10.19
C THR A 95 -3.53 5.91 -11.31
N ALA A 96 -2.56 6.06 -12.23
CA ALA A 96 -2.40 5.16 -13.36
C ALA A 96 -2.15 3.71 -12.93
N ILE A 97 -1.33 3.48 -11.89
CA ILE A 97 -1.14 2.13 -11.34
C ILE A 97 -2.43 1.60 -10.73
N LEU A 98 -3.12 2.39 -9.91
CA LEU A 98 -4.35 1.95 -9.25
C LEU A 98 -5.44 1.59 -10.26
N GLU A 99 -5.57 2.37 -11.34
CA GLU A 99 -6.46 2.09 -12.47
C GLU A 99 -6.07 0.81 -13.21
N ALA A 100 -4.77 0.55 -13.39
CA ALA A 100 -4.28 -0.68 -14.02
C ALA A 100 -4.53 -1.92 -13.15
N LEU A 101 -4.35 -1.82 -11.83
CA LEU A 101 -4.57 -2.94 -10.89
C LEU A 101 -6.04 -3.28 -10.72
N LEU A 102 -6.90 -2.28 -10.60
CA LEU A 102 -8.32 -2.42 -10.29
C LEU A 102 -9.16 -1.49 -11.19
N PRO A 103 -9.32 -1.84 -12.48
CA PRO A 103 -10.08 -1.01 -13.40
C PRO A 103 -11.53 -0.89 -12.94
N ASN A 104 -12.09 0.32 -13.06
CA ASN A 104 -13.45 0.69 -12.64
C ASN A 104 -13.68 0.79 -11.12
N VAL A 105 -12.63 0.77 -10.29
CA VAL A 105 -12.73 1.06 -8.86
C VAL A 105 -12.17 2.47 -8.60
N ASN A 106 -12.95 3.34 -7.97
CA ASN A 106 -12.45 4.66 -7.58
C ASN A 106 -11.51 4.51 -6.37
N LEU A 107 -10.21 4.63 -6.62
CA LEU A 107 -9.14 4.51 -5.61
C LEU A 107 -8.37 5.82 -5.40
N GLU A 108 -8.87 6.95 -5.91
CA GLU A 108 -8.16 8.24 -5.84
C GLU A 108 -7.85 8.67 -4.40
N PHE A 109 -8.68 8.26 -3.44
CA PHE A 109 -8.47 8.55 -2.01
C PHE A 109 -7.19 7.93 -1.44
N LEU A 110 -6.63 6.90 -2.11
CA LEU A 110 -5.39 6.24 -1.72
C LEU A 110 -4.13 6.91 -2.26
N ASN A 111 -4.26 7.86 -3.20
CA ASN A 111 -3.10 8.49 -3.86
C ASN A 111 -2.10 9.13 -2.89
N ASN A 112 -2.57 9.61 -1.73
CA ASN A 112 -1.75 10.22 -0.69
C ASN A 112 -1.42 9.28 0.48
N SER A 113 -1.75 8.00 0.33
CA SER A 113 -1.60 6.97 1.37
C SER A 113 -0.83 5.74 0.90
N ILE A 114 -0.53 5.63 -0.40
CA ILE A 114 0.21 4.53 -1.00
C ILE A 114 1.37 5.11 -1.79
N ASP A 115 2.53 4.48 -1.65
CA ASP A 115 3.70 4.73 -2.46
C ASP A 115 4.00 3.47 -3.28
N PHE A 116 4.27 3.65 -4.57
CA PHE A 116 4.72 2.57 -5.45
C PHE A 116 6.23 2.66 -5.68
N TYR A 117 6.85 1.48 -5.72
CA TYR A 117 8.26 1.31 -6.03
C TYR A 117 8.36 0.38 -7.23
N ILE A 118 9.18 0.76 -8.20
CA ILE A 118 9.40 -0.02 -9.41
C ILE A 118 10.82 -0.54 -9.37
N SER A 119 11.00 -1.83 -9.59
CA SER A 119 12.29 -2.42 -9.88
C SER A 119 12.22 -3.13 -11.22
N LYS A 120 13.36 -3.23 -11.91
CA LYS A 120 13.47 -4.15 -13.04
C LYS A 120 13.16 -5.57 -12.52
N VAL A 121 12.31 -6.30 -13.23
CA VAL A 121 12.10 -7.73 -12.97
C VAL A 121 13.47 -8.38 -13.14
N GLY A 122 13.99 -9.03 -12.09
CA GLY A 122 15.21 -9.80 -12.20
C GLY A 122 15.00 -10.89 -13.26
N ASP A 123 15.94 -11.03 -14.19
CA ASP A 123 15.94 -12.14 -15.13
C ASP A 123 15.79 -13.43 -14.32
N ASN A 124 14.62 -14.07 -14.39
CA ASN A 124 14.46 -15.48 -14.01
C ASN A 124 15.10 -16.35 -15.10
N SER A 125 16.35 -16.06 -15.48
CA SER A 125 17.25 -17.03 -16.06
C SER A 125 17.81 -17.84 -14.90
N GLY A 126 17.20 -18.99 -14.63
CA GLY A 126 17.34 -19.74 -13.40
C GLY A 126 18.76 -19.96 -12.88
N ARG A 127 18.87 -19.99 -11.55
CA ARG A 127 19.88 -20.69 -10.77
C ARG A 127 19.39 -20.90 -9.34
#